data_AF-A0A3D4YRK3-F1
#
_entry.id   AF-A0A3D4YRK3-F1
#
_cell.length_a   1.000
_cell.length_b   1.000
_cell.length_c   1.000
_cell.angle_alpha   90.00
_cell.angle_beta   90.00
_cell.angle_gamma   90.00
#
_symmetry.space_group_name_H-M   'P 1'
#
loop_
_entity.id
_entity.type
_entity.pdbx_description
1 polymer ?
#
loop_
_entity_poly.entity_id
_entity_poly.type
_entity_poly.pdbx_seq_one_letter_code
_entity_poly.pdbx_strand_id
1 'polypeptide(L)'
;VRREPHNVRAWVEGVVTYHLIIEGYLAVTGQRSLLRTLRNVGMMPGFVTGFTAVARDESRHIGFGVLALRRRIREQPEMARVVTLKVLDLLGPAVRTAVSPDRRLPIEDPRTVPPPLRVNGLELREFALSSLAKRLRASGVSESVAEEVRAQGVELYNTAWSEYERNHGLRHPVRFYQEGLVTAL
;
A
#
# COMPACT_ATOMS: atom_id res chain seq x y z
N VAL A 1 -21.47 -7.94 -14.88
CA VAL A 1 -21.13 -8.13 -13.45
C VAL A 1 -21.68 -9.43 -12.83
N ARG A 2 -22.56 -10.22 -13.49
CA ARG A 2 -22.95 -11.58 -13.03
C ARG A 2 -22.89 -12.63 -14.14
N ARG A 3 -21.77 -12.76 -14.84
CA ARG A 3 -21.63 -13.80 -15.88
C ARG A 3 -21.46 -15.20 -15.27
N GLU A 4 -20.75 -15.31 -14.14
CA GLU A 4 -20.46 -16.57 -13.45
C GLU A 4 -20.58 -16.43 -11.93
N PRO A 5 -21.80 -16.35 -11.36
CA PRO A 5 -22.00 -16.05 -9.93
C PRO A 5 -21.45 -17.11 -8.97
N HIS A 6 -21.13 -18.31 -9.47
CA HIS A 6 -20.58 -19.42 -8.69
C HIS A 6 -19.07 -19.60 -8.87
N ASN A 7 -18.39 -18.72 -9.62
CA ASN A 7 -16.94 -18.81 -9.80
C ASN A 7 -16.20 -18.34 -8.54
N VAL A 8 -15.88 -19.30 -7.67
CA VAL A 8 -15.20 -19.06 -6.39
C VAL A 8 -13.85 -18.38 -6.58
N ARG A 9 -13.09 -18.77 -7.62
CA ARG A 9 -11.79 -18.17 -7.92
C ARG A 9 -11.94 -16.68 -8.24
N ALA A 10 -12.87 -16.32 -9.13
CA ALA A 10 -13.14 -14.93 -9.48
C ALA A 10 -13.59 -14.12 -8.27
N TRP A 11 -14.38 -14.73 -7.37
CA TRP A 11 -14.76 -14.09 -6.11
C TRP A 11 -13.55 -13.84 -5.20
N VAL A 12 -12.67 -14.82 -5.01
CA VAL A 12 -11.42 -14.67 -4.24
C VAL A 12 -10.56 -13.55 -4.82
N GLU A 13 -10.37 -13.54 -6.14
CA GLU A 13 -9.59 -12.50 -6.83
C GLU A 13 -10.22 -11.11 -6.64
N GLY A 14 -11.55 -11.00 -6.66
CA GLY A 14 -12.27 -9.77 -6.36
C GLY A 14 -12.06 -9.29 -4.92
N VAL A 15 -12.16 -10.20 -3.95
CA VAL A 15 -11.91 -9.90 -2.52
C VAL A 15 -10.47 -9.42 -2.30
N VAL A 16 -9.48 -10.06 -2.92
CA VAL A 16 -8.08 -9.63 -2.88
C VAL A 16 -7.90 -8.24 -3.48
N THR A 17 -8.43 -8.04 -4.68
CA THR A 17 -8.31 -6.76 -5.41
C THR A 17 -8.86 -5.61 -4.58
N TYR A 18 -10.08 -5.76 -4.05
CA TYR A 18 -10.75 -4.69 -3.35
C TYR A 18 -10.22 -4.49 -1.93
N HIS A 19 -10.28 -5.53 -1.09
CA HIS A 19 -10.00 -5.38 0.34
C HIS A 19 -8.52 -5.41 0.70
N LEU A 20 -7.68 -6.14 -0.04
CA LEU A 20 -6.25 -6.20 0.26
C LEU A 20 -5.46 -5.12 -0.49
N ILE A 21 -5.72 -4.91 -1.78
CA ILE A 21 -4.94 -3.99 -2.61
C ILE A 21 -5.53 -2.56 -2.58
N ILE A 22 -6.79 -2.38 -2.97
CA ILE A 22 -7.38 -1.02 -3.04
C ILE A 22 -7.51 -0.42 -1.64
N GLU A 23 -8.20 -1.08 -0.72
CA GLU A 23 -8.42 -0.55 0.63
C GLU A 23 -7.19 -0.78 1.53
N GLY A 24 -6.77 -2.04 1.64
CA GLY A 24 -5.72 -2.45 2.58
C GLY A 24 -4.35 -1.86 2.27
N TYR A 25 -3.99 -1.71 1.00
CA TYR A 25 -2.66 -1.28 0.60
C TYR A 25 -2.64 0.18 0.14
N LEU A 26 -3.43 0.57 -0.86
CA LEU A 26 -3.41 1.93 -1.42
C LEU A 26 -4.09 2.94 -0.50
N ALA A 27 -5.37 2.73 -0.18
CA ALA A 27 -6.18 3.70 0.54
C ALA A 27 -5.64 3.95 1.95
N VAL A 28 -5.44 2.90 2.76
CA VAL A 28 -4.98 3.06 4.14
C VAL A 28 -3.58 3.68 4.22
N THR A 29 -2.68 3.41 3.27
CA THR A 29 -1.35 4.05 3.22
C THR A 29 -1.46 5.54 2.91
N GLY A 30 -2.24 5.90 1.88
CA GLY A 30 -2.48 7.30 1.52
C GLY A 30 -3.17 8.08 2.65
N GLN A 31 -4.20 7.49 3.24
CA GLN A 31 -4.94 8.05 4.37
C GLN A 31 -4.03 8.31 5.58
N ARG A 32 -3.18 7.34 5.94
CA ARG A 32 -2.22 7.49 7.04
C ARG A 32 -1.28 8.65 6.78
N SER A 33 -0.72 8.75 5.57
CA SER A 33 0.20 9.83 5.22
C SER A 33 -0.50 11.20 5.27
N LEU A 34 -1.67 11.33 4.65
CA LEU A 34 -2.43 12.58 4.60
C LEU A 34 -2.83 13.04 6.01
N LEU A 35 -3.43 12.15 6.81
CA LEU A 35 -3.84 12.47 8.18
C LEU A 35 -2.65 12.87 9.06
N ARG A 36 -1.50 12.20 8.91
CA ARG A 36 -0.27 12.58 9.62
C ARG A 36 0.15 13.99 9.24
N THR A 37 0.27 14.30 7.96
CA THR A 37 0.69 15.62 7.47
C THR A 37 -0.24 16.71 7.99
N LEU A 38 -1.57 16.54 7.89
CA LEU A 38 -2.53 17.55 8.32
C LEU A 38 -2.53 17.78 9.83
N ARG A 39 -2.38 16.72 10.63
CA ARG A 39 -2.25 16.84 12.09
C ARG A 39 -0.97 17.55 12.48
N ASN A 40 0.16 17.25 11.81
CA ASN A 40 1.45 17.87 12.10
C ASN A 40 1.45 19.40 11.90
N VAL A 41 0.62 19.91 10.99
CA VAL A 41 0.49 21.36 10.74
C VAL A 41 -0.77 21.99 11.34
N GLY A 42 -1.60 21.22 12.07
CA GLY A 42 -2.82 21.72 12.69
C GLY A 42 -3.87 22.26 11.70
N MET A 43 -3.88 21.77 10.45
CA MET A 43 -4.77 22.28 9.39
C MET A 43 -5.97 21.35 9.14
N MET A 44 -7.07 21.96 8.68
CA MET A 44 -8.30 21.28 8.27
C MET A 44 -8.86 20.32 9.34
N PRO A 45 -9.11 20.78 10.59
CA PRO A 45 -9.55 19.92 11.69
C PRO A 45 -10.85 19.15 11.40
N GLY A 46 -11.79 19.76 10.67
CA GLY A 46 -13.01 19.08 10.22
C GLY A 46 -12.73 17.93 9.25
N PHE A 47 -11.83 18.15 8.28
CA PHE A 47 -11.38 17.10 7.36
C PHE A 47 -10.66 15.97 8.11
N VAL A 48 -9.72 16.31 9.00
CA VAL A 48 -9.00 15.32 9.82
C VAL A 48 -9.98 14.47 10.62
N THR A 49 -11.01 15.08 11.20
CA THR A 49 -12.03 14.38 12.00
C THR A 49 -12.87 13.44 11.12
N GLY A 50 -13.46 13.97 10.04
CA GLY A 50 -14.28 13.16 9.12
C GLY A 50 -13.50 12.04 8.47
N PHE A 51 -12.29 12.32 8.00
CA PHE A 51 -11.45 11.33 7.34
C PHE A 51 -10.85 10.30 8.32
N THR A 52 -10.69 10.66 9.60
CA THR A 52 -10.41 9.66 10.65
C THR A 52 -11.59 8.71 10.86
N ALA A 53 -12.84 9.18 10.73
CA ALA A 53 -14.01 8.31 10.79
C ALA A 53 -14.04 7.34 9.60
N VAL A 54 -13.78 7.83 8.38
CA VAL A 54 -13.64 6.98 7.18
C VAL A 54 -12.55 5.92 7.36
N ALA A 55 -11.36 6.30 7.84
CA ALA A 55 -10.27 5.36 8.08
C ALA A 55 -10.61 4.27 9.13
N ARG A 56 -11.54 4.55 10.07
CA ARG A 56 -12.06 3.54 11.00
C ARG A 56 -12.99 2.56 10.29
N ASP A 57 -13.79 3.03 9.33
CA ASP A 57 -14.67 2.17 8.54
C ASP A 57 -13.85 1.21 7.64
N GLU A 58 -12.76 1.69 7.04
CA GLU A 58 -11.83 0.87 6.23
C GLU A 58 -11.30 -0.35 7.00
N SER A 59 -11.06 -0.20 8.31
CA SER A 59 -10.60 -1.32 9.14
C SER A 59 -11.59 -2.49 9.16
N ARG A 60 -12.90 -2.20 9.08
CA ARG A 60 -13.96 -3.22 9.03
C ARG A 60 -14.04 -3.88 7.66
N HIS A 61 -13.87 -3.12 6.58
CA HIS A 61 -13.87 -3.67 5.22
C HIS A 61 -12.67 -4.59 4.99
N ILE A 62 -11.49 -4.14 5.39
CA ILE A 62 -10.27 -4.94 5.36
C ILE A 62 -10.42 -6.18 6.24
N GLY A 63 -10.97 -6.03 7.45
CA GLY A 63 -11.25 -7.14 8.36
C GLY A 63 -12.18 -8.18 7.75
N PHE A 64 -13.25 -7.73 7.08
CA PHE A 64 -14.13 -8.59 6.30
C PHE A 64 -13.36 -9.34 5.21
N GLY A 65 -12.58 -8.66 4.38
CA GLY A 65 -11.80 -9.28 3.31
C GLY A 65 -10.82 -10.35 3.83
N VAL A 66 -10.08 -10.04 4.89
CA VAL A 66 -9.15 -10.99 5.52
C VAL A 66 -9.89 -12.22 6.06
N LEU A 67 -11.01 -12.03 6.77
CA LEU A 67 -11.79 -13.14 7.31
C LEU A 67 -12.43 -13.99 6.21
N ALA A 68 -12.93 -13.35 5.16
CA ALA A 68 -13.52 -14.00 3.99
C ALA A 68 -12.50 -14.91 3.30
N LEU A 69 -11.29 -14.40 3.05
CA LEU A 69 -10.18 -15.18 2.49
C LEU A 69 -9.74 -16.30 3.44
N ARG A 70 -9.65 -16.04 4.75
CA ARG A 70 -9.30 -17.07 5.75
C ARG A 70 -10.26 -18.23 5.76
N ARG A 71 -11.57 -17.95 5.74
CA ARG A 71 -12.59 -19.00 5.68
C ARG A 71 -12.46 -19.83 4.41
N ARG A 72 -12.29 -19.16 3.27
CA ARG A 72 -12.12 -19.81 1.98
C ARG A 72 -10.86 -20.68 1.90
N ILE A 73 -9.71 -20.19 2.38
CA ILE A 73 -8.46 -20.96 2.42
C ILE A 73 -8.58 -22.17 3.36
N ARG A 74 -9.28 -22.04 4.48
CA ARG A 74 -9.53 -23.17 5.39
C ARG A 74 -10.41 -24.25 4.76
N GLU A 75 -11.39 -23.86 3.94
CA GLU A 75 -12.26 -24.79 3.19
C GLU A 75 -11.54 -25.42 1.99
N GLN A 76 -10.69 -24.65 1.31
CA GLN A 76 -10.00 -24.99 0.06
C GLN A 76 -8.56 -24.46 0.13
N PRO A 77 -7.60 -25.24 0.68
CA PRO A 77 -6.22 -24.79 0.89
C PRO A 77 -5.52 -24.26 -0.37
N GLU A 78 -5.88 -24.76 -1.55
CA GLU A 78 -5.39 -24.30 -2.85
C GLU A 78 -5.72 -22.82 -3.14
N MET A 79 -6.72 -22.24 -2.48
CA MET A 79 -7.07 -20.82 -2.63
C MET A 79 -5.99 -19.89 -2.07
N ALA A 80 -5.09 -20.38 -1.21
CA ALA A 80 -3.93 -19.59 -0.79
C ALA A 80 -3.04 -19.22 -1.98
N ARG A 81 -2.88 -20.14 -2.94
CA ARG A 81 -2.16 -19.87 -4.19
C ARG A 81 -2.87 -18.82 -5.04
N VAL A 82 -4.20 -18.87 -5.14
CA VAL A 82 -5.00 -17.87 -5.87
C VAL A 82 -4.81 -16.48 -5.26
N VAL A 83 -4.89 -16.37 -3.93
CA VAL A 83 -4.65 -15.11 -3.20
C VAL A 83 -3.27 -14.55 -3.51
N THR A 84 -2.23 -15.37 -3.36
CA THR A 84 -0.84 -14.97 -3.61
C THR A 84 -0.63 -14.51 -5.05
N LEU A 85 -1.06 -15.31 -6.03
CA LEU A 85 -0.90 -14.97 -7.44
C LEU A 85 -1.63 -13.67 -7.79
N LYS A 86 -2.82 -13.45 -7.24
CA LYS A 86 -3.56 -12.21 -7.50
C LYS A 86 -2.90 -10.99 -6.84
N VAL A 87 -2.32 -11.14 -5.65
CA VAL A 87 -1.54 -10.07 -5.04
C VAL A 87 -0.31 -9.74 -5.89
N LEU A 88 0.43 -10.75 -6.35
CA LEU A 88 1.61 -10.54 -7.20
C LEU A 88 1.27 -9.85 -8.52
N ASP A 89 0.18 -10.27 -9.18
CA ASP A 89 -0.36 -9.64 -10.39
C ASP A 89 -0.66 -8.14 -10.20
N LEU A 90 -1.22 -7.77 -9.04
CA LEU A 90 -1.62 -6.40 -8.75
C LEU A 90 -0.52 -5.54 -8.09
N LEU A 91 0.54 -6.13 -7.57
CA LEU A 91 1.54 -5.41 -6.79
C LEU A 91 2.30 -4.38 -7.64
N GLY A 92 2.66 -4.74 -8.88
CA GLY A 92 3.31 -3.82 -9.82
C GLY A 92 2.48 -2.56 -10.09
N PRO A 93 1.23 -2.69 -10.58
CA PRO A 93 0.31 -1.56 -10.76
C PRO A 93 0.05 -0.75 -9.49
N ALA A 94 -0.06 -1.41 -8.32
CA ALA A 94 -0.28 -0.74 -7.04
C ALA A 94 0.94 0.11 -6.64
N VAL A 95 2.16 -0.42 -6.77
CA VAL A 95 3.40 0.35 -6.51
C VAL A 95 3.51 1.52 -7.48
N ARG A 96 3.20 1.33 -8.77
CA ARG A 96 3.16 2.42 -9.75
C ARG A 96 2.15 3.50 -9.38
N THR A 97 1.00 3.13 -8.83
CA THR A 97 0.02 4.10 -8.33
C THR A 97 0.58 4.88 -7.13
N ALA A 98 1.25 4.19 -6.20
CA ALA A 98 1.81 4.80 -5.00
C ALA A 98 3.01 5.73 -5.28
N VAL A 99 3.89 5.35 -6.20
CA VAL A 99 5.11 6.10 -6.55
C VAL A 99 4.85 7.12 -7.67
N SER A 100 4.01 6.77 -8.65
CA SER A 100 3.70 7.58 -9.84
C SER A 100 4.95 8.02 -10.61
N PRO A 101 5.78 7.10 -11.13
CA PRO A 101 7.07 7.44 -11.77
C PRO A 101 6.93 8.36 -12.99
N ASP A 102 5.77 8.36 -13.64
CA ASP A 102 5.47 9.18 -14.81
C ASP A 102 5.07 10.62 -14.46
N ARG A 103 4.84 10.92 -13.17
CA ARG A 103 4.42 12.24 -12.69
C ARG A 103 5.56 12.94 -11.95
N ARG A 104 6.00 14.08 -12.46
CA ARG A 104 6.99 14.92 -11.76
C ARG A 104 6.44 15.36 -10.40
N LEU A 105 7.21 15.12 -9.34
CA LEU A 105 6.83 15.53 -7.99
C LEU A 105 7.01 17.05 -7.83
N PRO A 106 6.13 17.72 -7.06
CA PRO A 106 6.24 19.15 -6.81
C PRO A 106 7.42 19.52 -5.89
N ILE A 107 8.07 18.52 -5.27
CA ILE A 107 9.18 18.68 -4.34
C ILE A 107 10.33 17.83 -4.88
N GLU A 108 11.47 18.47 -5.17
CA GLU A 108 12.70 17.79 -5.60
C GLU A 108 13.62 17.49 -4.41
N ASP A 109 13.79 18.47 -3.52
CA ASP A 109 14.63 18.36 -2.33
C ASP A 109 13.77 18.51 -1.06
N PRO A 110 13.53 17.43 -0.29
CA PRO A 110 12.76 17.48 0.95
C PRO A 110 13.31 18.45 2.02
N ARG A 111 14.58 18.87 1.94
CA ARG A 111 15.16 19.85 2.88
C ARG A 111 14.51 21.22 2.74
N THR A 112 14.02 21.55 1.54
CA THR A 112 13.29 22.80 1.25
C THR A 112 11.87 22.81 1.84
N VAL A 113 11.37 21.64 2.23
CA VAL A 113 10.05 21.49 2.85
C VAL A 113 10.18 21.64 4.37
N PRO A 114 9.31 22.42 5.03
CA PRO A 114 9.27 22.49 6.49
C PRO A 114 9.12 21.10 7.11
N PRO A 115 9.86 20.77 8.19
CA PRO A 115 9.85 19.43 8.78
C PRO A 115 8.46 18.80 8.99
N PRO A 116 7.43 19.51 9.50
CA PRO A 116 6.08 18.95 9.70
C PRO A 116 5.38 18.46 8.43
N LEU A 117 5.76 19.00 7.27
CA LEU A 117 5.18 18.69 5.95
C LEU A 117 5.99 17.66 5.16
N ARG A 118 7.15 17.23 5.66
CA ARG A 118 8.01 16.26 4.98
C ARG A 118 7.35 14.88 4.95
N VAL A 119 7.44 14.21 3.80
CA VAL A 119 6.87 12.88 3.59
C VAL A 119 8.01 11.90 3.29
N ASN A 120 8.29 11.02 4.24
CA ASN A 120 9.30 9.97 4.07
C ASN A 120 8.75 8.79 3.26
N GLY A 121 9.12 8.70 1.98
CA GLY A 121 8.70 7.62 1.09
C GLY A 121 9.10 6.20 1.57
N LEU A 122 10.18 6.07 2.36
CA LEU A 122 10.60 4.77 2.91
C LEU A 122 9.61 4.27 3.97
N GLU A 123 9.09 5.17 4.82
CA GLU A 123 8.08 4.83 5.81
C GLU A 123 6.74 4.47 5.20
N LEU A 124 6.32 5.18 4.13
CA LEU A 124 5.11 4.82 3.41
C LEU A 124 5.22 3.42 2.80
N ARG A 125 6.34 3.14 2.12
CA ARG A 125 6.63 1.80 1.57
C ARG A 125 6.58 0.75 2.69
N GLU A 126 7.30 0.99 3.79
CA GLU A 126 7.40 0.03 4.88
C GLU A 126 6.03 -0.25 5.50
N PHE A 127 5.27 0.80 5.80
CA PHE A 127 3.91 0.66 6.30
C PHE A 127 3.03 -0.14 5.32
N ALA A 128 3.02 0.22 4.03
CA ALA A 128 2.17 -0.45 3.04
C ALA A 128 2.50 -1.95 2.91
N LEU A 129 3.78 -2.29 2.76
CA LEU A 129 4.25 -3.65 2.56
C LEU A 129 4.09 -4.51 3.83
N SER A 130 4.44 -3.98 5.00
CA SER A 130 4.28 -4.70 6.26
C SER A 130 2.80 -4.90 6.63
N SER A 131 1.93 -3.94 6.32
CA SER A 131 0.49 -4.11 6.51
C SER A 131 -0.11 -5.13 5.53
N LEU A 132 0.35 -5.20 4.27
CA LEU A 132 -0.05 -6.25 3.33
C LEU A 132 0.39 -7.64 3.79
N ALA A 133 1.66 -7.80 4.17
CA ALA A 133 2.20 -9.08 4.65
C ALA A 133 1.47 -9.59 5.89
N LYS A 134 1.14 -8.71 6.85
CA LYS A 134 0.33 -9.07 8.04
C LYS A 134 -1.06 -9.59 7.65
N ARG A 135 -1.70 -8.99 6.64
CA ARG A 135 -3.03 -9.40 6.17
C ARG A 135 -3.01 -10.72 5.40
N LEU A 136 -1.97 -10.94 4.59
CA LEU A 136 -1.72 -12.23 3.94
C LEU A 136 -1.61 -13.35 4.99
N ARG A 137 -0.77 -13.17 6.00
CA ARG A 137 -0.64 -14.13 7.11
C ARG A 137 -1.96 -14.35 7.85
N ALA A 138 -2.69 -13.27 8.17
CA ALA A 138 -3.98 -13.36 8.83
C ALA A 138 -5.04 -14.13 8.00
N SER A 139 -4.96 -14.02 6.67
CA SER A 139 -5.81 -14.75 5.72
C SER A 139 -5.44 -16.24 5.59
N GLY A 140 -4.31 -16.69 6.14
CA GLY A 140 -3.88 -18.09 6.08
C GLY A 140 -2.84 -18.39 5.00
N VAL A 141 -2.31 -17.37 4.30
CA VAL A 141 -1.09 -17.51 3.49
C VAL A 141 0.11 -17.71 4.41
N SER A 142 1.05 -18.59 4.03
CA SER A 142 2.22 -18.89 4.87
C SER A 142 3.11 -17.66 5.09
N GLU A 143 3.86 -17.68 6.19
CA GLU A 143 4.81 -16.61 6.51
C GLU A 143 5.88 -16.44 5.43
N SER A 144 6.45 -17.54 4.95
CA SER A 144 7.46 -17.52 3.87
C SER A 144 6.94 -16.79 2.63
N VAL A 145 5.74 -17.12 2.16
CA VAL A 145 5.13 -16.52 0.97
C VAL A 145 4.79 -15.05 1.22
N ALA A 146 4.30 -14.69 2.41
CA ALA A 146 4.03 -13.30 2.75
C ALA A 146 5.32 -12.44 2.75
N GLU A 147 6.44 -13.00 3.23
CA GLU A 147 7.74 -12.32 3.21
C GLU A 147 8.34 -12.24 1.79
N GLU A 148 8.16 -13.27 0.95
CA GLU A 148 8.52 -13.21 -0.48
C GLU A 148 7.77 -12.09 -1.21
N VAL A 149 6.44 -11.98 -1.00
CA VAL A 149 5.64 -10.88 -1.56
C VAL A 149 6.16 -9.53 -1.07
N ARG A 150 6.53 -9.42 0.23
CA ARG A 150 7.09 -8.19 0.79
C ARG A 150 8.42 -7.83 0.12
N ALA A 151 9.32 -8.80 -0.06
CA ALA A 151 10.61 -8.60 -0.71
C ALA A 151 10.44 -8.16 -2.17
N GLN A 152 9.57 -8.81 -2.94
CA GLN A 152 9.25 -8.38 -4.31
C GLN A 152 8.69 -6.96 -4.36
N GLY A 153 7.84 -6.60 -3.38
CA GLY A 153 7.34 -5.24 -3.24
C GLY A 153 8.46 -4.21 -3.04
N VAL A 154 9.48 -4.52 -2.22
CA VAL A 154 10.65 -3.64 -2.03
C VAL A 154 11.36 -3.39 -3.36
N GLU A 155 11.59 -4.43 -4.14
CA GLU A 155 12.24 -4.30 -5.46
C GLU A 155 11.41 -3.51 -6.47
N LEU A 156 10.08 -3.67 -6.45
CA LEU A 156 9.19 -2.86 -7.28
C LEU A 156 9.26 -1.37 -6.91
N TYR A 157 9.32 -1.02 -5.63
CA TYR A 157 9.51 0.39 -5.22
C TYR A 157 10.87 0.94 -5.68
N ASN A 158 11.95 0.17 -5.48
CA ASN A 158 13.29 0.58 -5.93
C ASN A 158 13.33 0.79 -7.45
N THR A 159 12.66 -0.09 -8.20
CA THR A 159 12.52 0.01 -9.65
C THR A 159 11.74 1.25 -10.04
N ALA A 160 10.59 1.51 -9.41
CA ALA A 160 9.75 2.67 -9.70
C ALA A 160 10.44 4.01 -9.36
N TRP A 161 11.18 4.10 -8.24
CA TRP A 161 11.95 5.31 -7.93
C TRP A 161 13.09 5.54 -8.93
N SER A 162 13.78 4.47 -9.35
CA SER A 162 14.82 4.58 -10.39
C SER A 162 14.22 4.93 -11.75
N GLU A 163 12.98 4.48 -12.02
CA GLU A 163 12.26 4.84 -13.24
C GLU A 163 11.88 6.33 -13.26
N TYR A 164 11.38 6.87 -12.15
CA TYR A 164 11.18 8.31 -12.01
C TYR A 164 12.46 9.09 -12.35
N GLU A 165 13.61 8.66 -11.83
CA GLU A 165 14.90 9.32 -12.08
C GLU A 165 15.26 9.33 -13.56
N ARG A 166 15.01 8.22 -14.27
CA ARG A 166 15.21 8.14 -15.73
C ARG A 166 14.22 9.01 -16.50
N ASN A 167 12.94 9.01 -16.10
CA ASN A 167 11.88 9.73 -16.80
C ASN A 167 12.05 11.25 -16.71
N HIS A 168 12.53 11.76 -15.57
CA HIS A 168 12.59 13.21 -15.30
C HIS A 168 14.02 13.77 -15.30
N GLY A 169 15.07 12.93 -15.32
CA GLY A 169 16.46 13.37 -15.21
C GLY A 169 16.80 14.00 -13.85
N LEU A 170 15.99 13.71 -12.83
CA LEU A 170 16.06 14.30 -11.49
C LEU A 170 16.15 13.21 -10.44
N ARG A 171 16.95 13.45 -9.40
CA ARG A 171 17.03 12.60 -8.21
C ARG A 171 15.64 12.44 -7.57
N HIS A 172 15.23 11.22 -7.24
CA HIS A 172 13.95 11.02 -6.54
C HIS A 172 14.08 11.50 -5.07
N PRO A 173 13.10 12.21 -4.50
CA PRO A 173 13.17 12.75 -3.13
C PRO A 173 13.43 11.69 -2.04
N VAL A 174 13.05 10.44 -2.27
CA VAL A 174 13.32 9.32 -1.34
C VAL A 174 14.81 9.11 -1.08
N ARG A 175 15.69 9.45 -2.04
CA ARG A 175 17.13 9.24 -1.93
C ARG A 175 17.74 10.02 -0.76
N PHE A 176 17.18 11.19 -0.45
CA PHE A 176 17.62 11.99 0.70
C PHE A 176 17.42 11.26 2.02
N TYR A 177 16.35 10.46 2.14
CA TYR A 177 16.11 9.63 3.31
C TYR A 177 16.98 8.37 3.31
N GLN A 178 17.23 7.76 2.15
CA GLN A 178 18.13 6.60 2.03
C GLN A 178 19.57 6.92 2.44
N GLU A 179 20.04 8.13 2.11
CA GLU A 179 21.38 8.61 2.43
C GLU A 179 21.49 9.28 3.80
N GLY A 180 20.39 9.36 4.58
CA GLY A 180 20.39 9.99 5.89
C GLY A 180 20.54 11.52 5.87
N LEU A 181 20.33 12.18 4.73
CA LEU A 181 20.41 13.64 4.57
C LEU A 181 19.18 14.37 5.16
N VAL A 182 18.09 13.64 5.39
CA VAL A 182 16.85 14.15 5.99
C VAL A 182 16.33 13.11 6.97
N THR A 183 16.03 13.53 8.19
CA THR A 183 15.35 12.70 9.19
C THR A 183 13.84 12.81 9.02
N ALA A 184 13.14 11.72 9.32
CA ALA A 184 11.73 11.78 9.60
C ALA A 184 11.50 12.39 10.99
N LEU A 185 10.45 13.19 11.13
CA LEU A 185 9.95 13.65 12.42
C LEU A 185 9.15 12.55 13.12
#